data_AF-A0A6G3PUD6-F1
#
_entry.id   AF-A0A6G3PUD6-F1
#
_cell.length_a   1.000
_cell.length_b   1.000
_cell.length_c   1.000
_cell.angle_alpha   90.00
_cell.angle_beta   90.00
_cell.angle_gamma   90.00
#
_symmetry.space_group_name_H-M   'P 1'
#
loop_
_entity.id
_entity.type
_entity.pdbx_description
1 polymer ?
#
loop_
_entity_poly.entity_id
_entity_poly.type
_entity_poly.pdbx_seq_one_letter_code
_entity_poly.pdbx_strand_id
1 'polypeptide(L)'
;MNELLTAVRDGRHHEVPPLVLALDRPGRRAALAELKELRKEARGWDWRRRDRVRKALLVAGAGCQTGAAACAAWIGGRDLRDWTRSPYPLILATLKDRDPAWLGDLARRFAGRAALSDAEYVFVGELTRTAGVPLPVTDHLVVGWTELVSAARWRGRTHRPLAEILRADPHSAALAARLFEMPELPPQVDFSDAPDSRDHWPAAVCALVDDGALDRARLVERCVTRLLRGGRSVDLRFFLAVLVRLGATDEEEERHLRDWTAMAADGIAPVASHAQQVLVRLDERGALPTGVLAEVSGAVLFRQEKKLVRAQLTLLGKALRRDPATADELLVAVAEAFGHEAVDVQERALKLVARYLPRTTVPETRERLASAAEPLGPLHRETVTALFGDLVEPEPAEAYEEFLPPAAEPRPLEPAPGTVAELVEEVAARVKAHASERWIPSSAVLDTAAGITGFERSLDGLVRLARTDREELTGALREALAGVHFVEHGLSPYMVDPRGVSTSHGLSVVVASLLGLVSERDRSAWWAMAAVPGGACAHSALNGVLLDRAWEAAEAMESGRVPFLLATPTWHTGALDAAELVERLRVYRESGAVPGPADFAQALLRVRRCGGP
;
A
#
# COMPACT_ATOMS: atom_id res chain seq x y z
N MET A 1 23.74 38.49 21.75
CA MET A 1 24.53 37.48 20.99
C MET A 1 25.04 36.36 21.89
N ASN A 2 25.83 36.65 22.93
CA ASN A 2 26.37 35.62 23.84
C ASN A 2 25.27 34.76 24.48
N GLU A 3 24.17 35.38 24.93
CA GLU A 3 23.02 34.67 25.49
C GLU A 3 22.38 33.67 24.51
N LEU A 4 22.29 34.01 23.22
CA LEU A 4 21.78 33.12 22.18
C LEU A 4 22.67 31.89 22.01
N LEU A 5 24.00 32.08 21.98
CA LEU A 5 24.94 30.97 21.83
C LEU A 5 24.94 30.05 23.07
N THR A 6 24.82 30.62 24.26
CA THR A 6 24.67 29.87 25.51
C THR A 6 23.38 29.05 25.49
N ALA A 7 22.23 29.66 25.15
CA ALA A 7 20.95 28.96 25.04
C ALA A 7 21.01 27.81 24.02
N VAL A 8 21.68 28.01 22.88
CA VAL A 8 21.86 26.95 21.88
C VAL A 8 22.73 25.81 22.41
N ARG A 9 23.88 26.10 23.04
CA ARG A 9 24.78 25.08 23.61
C ARG A 9 24.13 24.29 24.74
N ASP A 10 23.24 24.92 25.50
CA ASP A 10 22.47 24.26 26.56
C ASP A 10 21.26 23.47 26.03
N GLY A 11 20.92 23.61 24.75
CA GLY A 11 19.73 22.98 24.14
C GLY A 11 18.41 23.66 24.50
N ARG A 12 18.43 24.90 25.01
CA ARG A 12 17.26 25.69 25.45
C ARG A 12 16.51 26.30 24.27
N HIS A 13 16.00 25.44 23.39
CA HIS A 13 15.36 25.80 22.12
C HIS A 13 14.11 26.69 22.24
N HIS A 14 13.41 26.68 23.39
CA HIS A 14 12.28 27.58 23.64
C HIS A 14 12.69 29.03 23.93
N GLU A 15 13.91 29.28 24.38
CA GLU A 15 14.44 30.63 24.63
C GLU A 15 15.02 31.27 23.35
N VAL A 16 15.29 30.47 22.32
CA VAL A 16 15.92 30.92 21.08
C VAL A 16 15.08 31.96 20.32
N PRO A 17 13.76 31.79 20.11
CA PRO A 17 12.98 32.76 19.33
C PRO A 17 13.06 34.21 19.84
N PRO A 18 12.78 34.53 21.14
CA PRO A 18 12.89 35.90 21.61
C PRO A 18 14.32 36.45 21.51
N LEU A 19 15.35 35.62 21.73
CA LEU A 19 16.76 36.02 21.61
C LEU A 19 17.16 36.36 20.17
N VAL A 20 16.65 35.64 19.16
CA VAL A 20 16.87 35.96 17.74
C VAL A 20 16.17 37.26 17.36
N LEU A 21 14.95 37.47 17.83
CA LEU A 21 14.15 38.66 17.52
C LEU A 21 14.71 39.94 18.12
N ALA A 22 15.41 39.85 19.25
CA ALA A 22 16.11 40.97 19.86
C ALA A 22 17.38 41.40 19.09
N LEU A 23 17.88 40.57 18.15
CA LEU A 23 19.05 40.89 17.34
C LEU A 23 18.68 41.71 16.11
N ASP A 24 19.45 42.76 15.86
CA ASP A 24 19.46 43.51 14.62
C ASP A 24 20.12 42.71 13.48
N ARG A 25 20.13 43.28 12.27
CA ARG A 25 20.67 42.60 11.07
C ARG A 25 22.17 42.28 11.19
N PRO A 26 23.04 43.20 11.65
CA PRO A 26 24.44 42.88 11.99
C PRO A 26 24.58 41.77 13.04
N GLY A 27 23.79 41.83 14.12
CA GLY A 27 23.81 40.85 15.20
C GLY A 27 23.40 39.45 14.73
N ARG A 28 22.39 39.32 13.87
CA ARG A 28 22.02 38.05 13.23
C ARG A 28 23.13 37.49 12.34
N ARG A 29 23.84 38.36 11.60
CA ARG A 29 24.97 37.95 10.76
C ARG A 29 26.14 37.44 11.59
N ALA A 30 26.48 38.13 12.69
CA ALA A 30 27.53 37.70 13.62
C ALA A 30 27.17 36.37 14.30
N ALA A 31 25.94 36.26 14.83
CA ALA A 31 25.46 35.03 15.43
C ALA A 31 25.45 33.85 14.44
N LEU A 32 25.07 34.08 13.18
CA LEU A 32 25.09 33.03 12.15
C LEU A 32 26.49 32.47 11.88
N ALA A 33 27.53 33.30 11.95
CA ALA A 33 28.91 32.83 11.78
C ALA A 33 29.29 31.86 12.91
N GLU A 34 29.01 32.24 14.15
CA GLU A 34 29.25 31.41 15.34
C GLU A 34 28.41 30.11 15.31
N LEU A 35 27.15 30.18 14.88
CA LEU A 35 26.28 29.00 14.76
C LEU A 35 26.78 28.02 13.67
N LYS A 36 27.41 28.51 12.60
CA LYS A 36 28.04 27.65 11.59
C LYS A 36 29.25 26.90 12.14
N GLU A 37 30.09 27.57 12.92
CA GLU A 37 31.21 26.90 13.61
C GLU A 37 30.69 25.90 14.64
N LEU A 38 29.68 26.26 15.43
CA LEU A 38 29.05 25.33 16.37
C LEU A 38 28.46 24.10 15.68
N ARG A 39 27.83 24.27 14.50
CA ARG A 39 27.33 23.14 13.68
C ARG A 39 28.47 22.24 13.20
N LYS A 40 29.63 22.82 12.85
CA LYS A 40 30.81 22.08 12.41
C LYS A 40 31.42 21.30 13.58
N GLU A 41 31.59 21.94 14.74
CA GLU A 41 32.06 21.31 15.98
C GLU A 41 31.16 20.15 16.41
N ALA A 42 29.83 20.37 16.37
CA ALA A 42 28.85 19.39 16.78
C ALA A 42 28.98 18.07 16.02
N ARG A 43 29.48 18.05 14.77
CA ARG A 43 29.69 16.81 14.00
C ARG A 43 30.67 15.84 14.66
N GLY A 44 31.63 16.36 15.43
CA GLY A 44 32.61 15.56 16.18
C GLY A 44 32.17 15.15 17.58
N TRP A 45 30.98 15.55 18.03
CA TRP A 45 30.48 15.24 19.37
C TRP A 45 29.79 13.88 19.44
N ASP A 46 29.71 13.32 20.65
CA ASP A 46 28.87 12.16 20.93
C ASP A 46 27.39 12.43 20.60
N TRP A 47 26.62 11.38 20.40
CA TRP A 47 25.23 11.50 19.92
C TRP A 47 24.31 12.21 20.92
N ARG A 48 24.48 12.01 22.25
CA ARG A 48 23.64 12.65 23.28
C ARG A 48 23.85 14.15 23.30
N ARG A 49 25.10 14.59 23.22
CA ARG A 49 25.45 16.00 23.16
C ARG A 49 25.00 16.64 21.85
N ARG A 50 25.13 15.93 20.72
CA ARG A 50 24.59 16.39 19.42
C ARG A 50 23.08 16.59 19.50
N ASP A 51 22.37 15.60 20.00
CA ASP A 51 20.91 15.61 20.09
C ASP A 51 20.39 16.79 20.92
N ARG A 52 21.01 17.03 22.09
CA ARG A 52 20.69 18.17 22.98
C ARG A 52 20.72 19.52 22.24
N VAL A 53 21.73 19.77 21.41
CA VAL A 53 21.96 21.07 20.78
C VAL A 53 21.26 21.21 19.42
N ARG A 54 21.06 20.10 18.71
CA ARG A 54 20.57 20.06 17.32
C ARG A 54 19.33 20.91 17.07
N LYS A 55 18.31 20.78 17.92
CA LYS A 55 17.04 21.50 17.78
C LYS A 55 17.21 23.01 17.97
N ALA A 56 17.92 23.43 19.02
CA ALA A 56 18.16 24.85 19.28
C ALA A 56 19.01 25.50 18.17
N LEU A 57 20.02 24.76 17.69
CA LEU A 57 20.89 25.19 16.59
C LEU A 57 20.13 25.35 15.27
N LEU A 58 19.22 24.42 14.96
CA LEU A 58 18.35 24.52 13.79
C LEU A 58 17.49 25.79 13.85
N VAL A 59 16.80 26.02 14.96
CA VAL A 59 15.90 27.17 15.17
C VAL A 59 16.66 28.49 15.11
N ALA A 60 17.80 28.59 15.81
CA ALA A 60 18.62 29.80 15.85
C ALA A 60 19.18 30.12 14.46
N GLY A 61 19.76 29.11 13.81
CA GLY A 61 20.34 29.30 12.48
C GLY A 61 19.29 29.71 11.45
N ALA A 62 18.10 29.09 11.44
CA ALA A 62 17.02 29.48 10.53
C ALA A 62 16.62 30.96 10.73
N GLY A 63 16.48 31.41 11.98
CA GLY A 63 16.13 32.79 12.29
C GLY A 63 17.20 33.83 11.96
N CYS A 64 18.48 33.42 11.96
CA CYS A 64 19.61 34.30 11.63
C CYS A 64 19.97 34.37 10.13
N GLN A 65 19.40 33.52 9.28
CA GLN A 65 19.66 33.55 7.83
C GLN A 65 19.16 34.85 7.20
N THR A 66 19.89 35.35 6.21
CA THR A 66 19.54 36.60 5.51
C THR A 66 18.73 36.36 4.24
N GLY A 67 18.98 35.26 3.53
CA GLY A 67 18.27 34.89 2.31
C GLY A 67 17.39 33.65 2.50
N ALA A 68 16.22 33.65 1.85
CA ALA A 68 15.28 32.53 1.89
C ALA A 68 15.90 31.21 1.39
N ALA A 69 16.75 31.27 0.35
CA ALA A 69 17.48 30.10 -0.14
C ALA A 69 18.42 29.49 0.91
N ALA A 70 19.18 30.33 1.60
CA ALA A 70 20.10 29.88 2.64
C ALA A 70 19.33 29.35 3.87
N CYS A 71 18.18 29.95 4.18
CA CYS A 71 17.27 29.44 5.21
C CYS A 71 16.71 28.05 4.85
N ALA A 72 16.19 27.87 3.63
CA ALA A 72 15.70 26.57 3.16
C ALA A 72 16.80 25.49 3.18
N ALA A 73 18.02 25.84 2.77
CA ALA A 73 19.17 24.94 2.81
C ALA A 73 19.58 24.59 4.25
N TRP A 74 19.50 25.55 5.18
CA TRP A 74 19.78 25.33 6.59
C TRP A 74 18.77 24.39 7.25
N ILE A 75 17.48 24.69 7.09
CA ILE A 75 16.38 23.89 7.65
C ILE A 75 16.44 22.45 7.11
N GLY A 76 16.79 22.31 5.84
CA GLY A 76 16.91 21.03 5.17
C GLY A 76 18.20 20.25 5.37
N GLY A 77 19.13 20.71 6.23
CA GLY A 77 20.40 20.04 6.46
C GLY A 77 20.25 18.73 7.23
N ARG A 78 20.61 17.58 6.61
CA ARG A 78 20.40 16.23 7.17
C ARG A 78 20.97 16.04 8.58
N ASP A 79 22.10 16.65 8.89
CA ASP A 79 22.75 16.64 10.20
C ASP A 79 21.92 17.29 11.32
N LEU A 80 20.89 18.06 10.95
CA LEU A 80 19.96 18.70 11.86
C LEU A 80 18.55 18.07 11.86
N ARG A 81 18.27 17.04 11.03
CA ARG A 81 16.91 16.57 10.65
C ARG A 81 16.24 15.51 11.54
N ASP A 82 16.75 15.28 12.73
CA ASP A 82 16.28 14.20 13.59
C ASP A 82 15.88 14.76 14.97
N TRP A 83 14.57 14.78 15.23
CA TRP A 83 13.95 15.40 16.41
C TRP A 83 12.63 14.70 16.79
N THR A 84 12.38 14.58 18.09
CA THR A 84 11.14 14.00 18.65
C THR A 84 9.89 14.87 18.45
N ARG A 85 10.06 16.20 18.44
CA ARG A 85 8.97 17.17 18.26
C ARG A 85 9.36 18.18 17.20
N SER A 86 8.43 18.48 16.30
CA SER A 86 8.62 19.42 15.21
C SER A 86 9.18 20.77 15.70
N PRO A 87 10.32 21.24 15.17
CA PRO A 87 10.90 22.55 15.48
C PRO A 87 10.23 23.68 14.71
N TYR A 88 9.35 23.37 13.74
CA TYR A 88 8.75 24.35 12.84
C TYR A 88 7.98 25.48 13.55
N PRO A 89 7.21 25.24 14.64
CA PRO A 89 6.58 26.34 15.38
C PRO A 89 7.59 27.35 15.94
N LEU A 90 8.75 26.88 16.40
CA LEU A 90 9.81 27.75 16.92
C LEU A 90 10.54 28.49 15.81
N ILE A 91 10.71 27.85 14.66
CA ILE A 91 11.24 28.50 13.45
C ILE A 91 10.28 29.60 12.98
N LEU A 92 8.97 29.33 12.90
CA LEU A 92 7.97 30.36 12.57
C LEU A 92 8.04 31.54 13.53
N ALA A 93 8.18 31.28 14.84
CA ALA A 93 8.33 32.33 15.84
C ALA A 93 9.59 33.20 15.62
N THR A 94 10.71 32.63 15.16
CA THR A 94 11.93 33.40 14.86
C THR A 94 11.85 34.20 13.56
N LEU A 95 10.91 33.84 12.68
CA LEU A 95 10.72 34.46 11.37
C LEU A 95 9.57 35.50 11.35
N LYS A 96 8.93 35.76 12.50
CA LYS A 96 7.74 36.64 12.57
C LYS A 96 7.97 38.07 12.09
N ASP A 97 9.21 38.55 12.11
CA ASP A 97 9.60 39.92 11.72
C ASP A 97 10.12 40.00 10.28
N ARG A 98 10.06 38.90 9.53
CA ARG A 98 10.51 38.84 8.13
C ARG A 98 9.46 39.41 7.19
N ASP A 99 9.96 40.01 6.12
CA ASP A 99 9.14 40.51 5.03
C ASP A 99 8.27 39.39 4.40
N PRO A 100 6.98 39.63 4.10
CA PRO A 100 6.11 38.65 3.47
C PRO A 100 6.65 38.05 2.17
N ALA A 101 7.31 38.82 1.30
CA ALA A 101 7.88 38.29 0.05
C ALA A 101 9.05 37.33 0.34
N TRP A 102 9.83 37.59 1.39
CA TRP A 102 10.88 36.67 1.85
C TRP A 102 10.30 35.34 2.37
N LEU A 103 9.21 35.40 3.15
CA LEU A 103 8.50 34.21 3.65
C LEU A 103 7.89 33.39 2.50
N GLY A 104 7.32 34.06 1.50
CA GLY A 104 6.80 33.41 0.28
C GLY A 104 7.90 32.73 -0.54
N ASP A 105 9.07 33.36 -0.69
CA ASP A 105 10.22 32.72 -1.35
C ASP A 105 10.76 31.52 -0.56
N LEU A 106 10.79 31.60 0.77
CA LEU A 106 11.16 30.47 1.63
C LEU A 106 10.20 29.30 1.46
N ALA A 107 8.89 29.55 1.51
CA ALA A 107 7.86 28.53 1.32
C ALA A 107 8.02 27.81 -0.03
N ARG A 108 8.18 28.55 -1.13
CA ARG A 108 8.36 28.00 -2.47
C ARG A 108 9.60 27.11 -2.57
N ARG A 109 10.74 27.58 -2.05
CA ARG A 109 12.00 26.82 -2.08
C ARG A 109 11.95 25.59 -1.19
N PHE A 110 11.28 25.68 -0.05
CA PHE A 110 11.15 24.57 0.87
C PHE A 110 10.20 23.50 0.31
N ALA A 111 9.09 23.90 -0.31
CA ALA A 111 8.13 23.00 -0.97
C ALA A 111 8.71 22.26 -2.19
N GLY A 112 9.77 22.80 -2.81
CA GLY A 112 10.51 22.14 -3.89
C GLY A 112 11.49 21.05 -3.44
N ARG A 113 11.60 20.79 -2.14
CA ARG A 113 12.52 19.75 -1.62
C ARG A 113 11.87 18.37 -1.65
N ALA A 114 12.70 17.36 -1.90
CA ALA A 114 12.28 15.96 -1.80
C ALA A 114 11.91 15.57 -0.36
N ALA A 115 10.86 14.76 -0.23
CA ALA A 115 10.36 14.13 1.00
C ALA A 115 9.92 15.11 2.10
N LEU A 116 8.70 15.65 1.95
CA LEU A 116 8.05 16.46 2.99
C LEU A 116 7.12 15.59 3.85
N SER A 117 7.18 15.81 5.15
CA SER A 117 6.29 15.22 6.15
C SER A 117 5.03 16.05 6.43
N ASP A 118 4.08 15.50 7.17
CA ASP A 118 2.90 16.21 7.68
C ASP A 118 3.25 17.54 8.39
N ALA A 119 4.30 17.53 9.22
CA ALA A 119 4.79 18.71 9.93
C ALA A 119 5.37 19.78 8.98
N GLU A 120 5.98 19.36 7.88
CA GLU A 120 6.52 20.24 6.85
C GLU A 120 5.43 20.84 5.98
N TYR A 121 4.37 20.07 5.68
CA TYR A 121 3.17 20.59 5.05
C TYR A 121 2.57 21.75 5.85
N VAL A 122 2.36 21.53 7.16
CA VAL A 122 1.85 22.58 8.07
C VAL A 122 2.80 23.78 8.10
N PHE A 123 4.12 23.56 8.14
CA PHE A 123 5.10 24.64 8.12
C PHE A 123 5.02 25.49 6.84
N VAL A 124 4.92 24.85 5.66
CA VAL A 124 4.77 25.57 4.38
C VAL A 124 3.45 26.33 4.34
N GLY A 125 2.35 25.72 4.80
CA GLY A 125 1.04 26.37 4.89
C GLY A 125 1.05 27.61 5.78
N GLU A 126 1.72 27.57 6.93
CA GLU A 126 1.86 28.72 7.81
C GLU A 126 2.72 29.84 7.22
N LEU A 127 3.79 29.49 6.49
CA LEU A 127 4.62 30.47 5.78
C LEU A 127 3.82 31.18 4.68
N THR A 128 3.05 30.44 3.87
CA THR A 128 2.26 31.00 2.75
C THR A 128 1.09 31.83 3.26
N ARG A 129 0.41 31.35 4.31
CA ARG A 129 -0.66 32.09 5.00
C ARG A 129 -0.15 33.42 5.56
N THR A 130 1.01 33.42 6.22
CA THR A 130 1.62 34.64 6.77
C THR A 130 2.11 35.59 5.67
N ALA A 131 2.64 35.03 4.57
CA ALA A 131 3.09 35.79 3.42
C ALA A 131 1.96 36.34 2.53
N GLY A 132 0.73 35.85 2.69
CA GLY A 132 -0.40 36.19 1.83
C GLY A 132 -0.26 35.67 0.40
N VAL A 133 0.45 34.56 0.18
CA VAL A 133 0.68 33.96 -1.14
C VAL A 133 -0.01 32.60 -1.26
N PRO A 134 -0.35 32.13 -2.48
CA PRO A 134 -0.89 30.80 -2.67
C PRO A 134 0.08 29.69 -2.22
N LEU A 135 -0.50 28.58 -1.75
CA LEU A 135 0.27 27.38 -1.42
C LEU A 135 0.95 26.81 -2.69
N PRO A 136 2.27 26.55 -2.70
CA PRO A 136 2.91 25.84 -3.80
C PRO A 136 2.35 24.43 -3.95
N VAL A 137 1.82 24.06 -5.12
CA VAL A 137 1.25 22.73 -5.35
C VAL A 137 2.30 21.83 -6.00
N THR A 138 3.11 21.16 -5.17
CA THR A 138 4.17 20.23 -5.61
C THR A 138 3.86 18.80 -5.18
N ASP A 139 4.40 17.80 -5.88
CA ASP A 139 4.19 16.37 -5.58
C ASP A 139 4.63 16.03 -4.14
N HIS A 140 5.76 16.60 -3.70
CA HIS A 140 6.24 16.40 -2.34
C HIS A 140 5.30 16.99 -1.30
N LEU A 141 4.65 18.13 -1.61
CA LEU A 141 3.69 18.72 -0.69
C LEU A 141 2.38 17.93 -0.64
N VAL A 142 1.96 17.34 -1.77
CA VAL A 142 0.84 16.39 -1.81
C VAL A 142 1.13 15.19 -0.90
N VAL A 143 2.35 14.63 -0.92
CA VAL A 143 2.74 13.54 -0.01
C VAL A 143 2.59 13.96 1.46
N GLY A 144 3.19 15.09 1.86
CA GLY A 144 3.07 15.59 3.24
C GLY A 144 1.62 15.89 3.66
N TRP A 145 0.80 16.37 2.74
CA TRP A 145 -0.63 16.56 2.97
C TRP A 145 -1.37 15.22 3.16
N THR A 146 -1.12 14.22 2.31
CA THR A 146 -1.74 12.89 2.46
C THR A 146 -1.31 12.19 3.76
N GLU A 147 -0.09 12.41 4.24
CA GLU A 147 0.36 12.01 5.57
C GLU A 147 -0.43 12.71 6.68
N LEU A 148 -0.60 14.04 6.58
CA LEU A 148 -1.39 14.81 7.56
C LEU A 148 -2.83 14.30 7.61
N VAL A 149 -3.47 14.15 6.45
CA VAL A 149 -4.86 13.68 6.32
C VAL A 149 -5.00 12.29 6.94
N SER A 150 -4.08 11.39 6.63
CA SER A 150 -4.09 10.02 7.17
C SER A 150 -3.87 10.01 8.68
N ALA A 151 -2.93 10.80 9.20
CA ALA A 151 -2.72 10.95 10.64
C ALA A 151 -3.94 11.58 11.33
N ALA A 152 -4.60 12.55 10.69
CA ALA A 152 -5.75 13.27 11.26
C ALA A 152 -6.97 12.36 11.48
N ARG A 153 -7.12 11.28 10.70
CA ARG A 153 -8.16 10.25 10.94
C ARG A 153 -8.02 9.61 12.34
N TRP A 154 -6.80 9.61 12.88
CA TRP A 154 -6.44 8.98 14.16
C TRP A 154 -6.06 9.98 15.25
N ARG A 155 -6.14 11.29 14.98
CA ARG A 155 -5.88 12.34 15.99
C ARG A 155 -7.11 12.52 16.88
N GLY A 156 -7.12 11.83 18.02
CA GLY A 156 -8.17 11.94 19.04
C GLY A 156 -8.76 10.58 19.41
N ARG A 157 -9.79 10.58 20.26
CA ARG A 157 -10.48 9.34 20.69
C ARG A 157 -11.59 8.90 19.73
N THR A 158 -11.94 9.73 18.75
CA THR A 158 -13.06 9.51 17.83
C THR A 158 -12.56 9.59 16.40
N HIS A 159 -12.88 8.57 15.61
CA HIS A 159 -12.59 8.51 14.19
C HIS A 159 -13.33 9.65 13.45
N ARG A 160 -12.60 10.55 12.78
CA ARG A 160 -13.21 11.59 11.94
C ARG A 160 -13.33 11.13 10.49
N PRO A 161 -14.51 11.28 9.84
CA PRO A 161 -14.66 10.92 8.43
C PRO A 161 -13.69 11.67 7.53
N LEU A 162 -13.09 10.97 6.57
CA LEU A 162 -12.10 11.50 5.64
C LEU A 162 -12.65 12.71 4.87
N ALA A 163 -13.89 12.65 4.40
CA ALA A 163 -14.52 13.76 3.70
C ALA A 163 -14.57 15.04 4.56
N GLU A 164 -14.81 14.93 5.87
CA GLU A 164 -14.78 16.10 6.77
C GLU A 164 -13.37 16.64 6.98
N ILE A 165 -12.36 15.76 7.03
CA ILE A 165 -10.96 16.16 7.12
C ILE A 165 -10.56 16.94 5.88
N LEU A 166 -10.92 16.45 4.69
CA LEU A 166 -10.63 17.14 3.43
C LEU A 166 -11.35 18.50 3.35
N ARG A 167 -12.62 18.58 3.77
CA ARG A 167 -13.37 19.86 3.79
C ARG A 167 -12.80 20.89 4.76
N ALA A 168 -12.22 20.44 5.87
CA ALA A 168 -11.66 21.34 6.87
C ALA A 168 -10.34 22.00 6.40
N ASP A 169 -9.65 21.41 5.42
CA ASP A 169 -8.41 21.94 4.87
C ASP A 169 -8.68 22.79 3.59
N PRO A 170 -8.42 24.12 3.62
CA PRO A 170 -8.68 25.00 2.49
C PRO A 170 -7.83 24.70 1.24
N HIS A 171 -6.78 23.88 1.37
CA HIS A 171 -5.90 23.52 0.26
C HIS A 171 -6.26 22.18 -0.40
N SER A 172 -7.22 21.44 0.16
CA SER A 172 -7.59 20.10 -0.33
C SER A 172 -7.94 20.06 -1.80
N ALA A 173 -8.70 21.04 -2.33
CA ALA A 173 -9.07 21.05 -3.73
C ALA A 173 -7.85 21.12 -4.67
N ALA A 174 -6.92 22.03 -4.38
CA ALA A 174 -5.71 22.20 -5.21
C ALA A 174 -4.77 20.98 -5.11
N LEU A 175 -4.61 20.41 -3.92
CA LEU A 175 -3.76 19.25 -3.68
C LEU A 175 -4.37 17.96 -4.23
N ALA A 176 -5.69 17.78 -4.10
CA ALA A 176 -6.42 16.67 -4.71
C ALA A 176 -6.40 16.76 -6.24
N ALA A 177 -6.52 17.94 -6.84
CA ALA A 177 -6.36 18.07 -8.29
C ALA A 177 -4.95 17.64 -8.75
N ARG A 178 -3.91 18.01 -7.98
CA ARG A 178 -2.53 17.58 -8.28
C ARG A 178 -2.30 16.09 -8.08
N LEU A 179 -2.94 15.48 -7.07
CA LEU A 179 -2.88 14.04 -6.80
C LEU A 179 -3.20 13.21 -8.06
N PHE A 180 -4.17 13.63 -8.85
CA PHE A 180 -4.59 12.95 -10.09
C PHE A 180 -3.63 13.17 -11.27
N GLU A 181 -2.64 14.04 -11.12
CA GLU A 181 -1.61 14.32 -12.12
C GLU A 181 -0.26 13.69 -11.76
N MET A 182 -0.14 13.09 -10.58
CA MET A 182 1.10 12.45 -10.13
C MET A 182 1.42 11.17 -10.93
N PRO A 183 2.71 10.84 -11.13
CA PRO A 183 3.12 9.59 -11.77
C PRO A 183 2.69 8.34 -10.99
N GLU A 184 2.70 8.43 -9.67
CA GLU A 184 2.27 7.38 -8.73
C GLU A 184 1.53 8.03 -7.56
N LEU A 185 0.53 7.32 -7.02
CA LEU A 185 -0.18 7.80 -5.85
C LEU A 185 0.73 7.76 -4.61
N PRO A 186 0.67 8.79 -3.75
CA PRO A 186 1.21 8.73 -2.42
C PRO A 186 0.67 7.50 -1.71
N PRO A 187 1.53 6.85 -0.96
CA PRO A 187 1.27 5.49 -0.56
C PRO A 187 0.17 5.51 0.57
N GLN A 188 0.02 6.64 1.28
CA GLN A 188 -1.09 6.92 2.22
C GLN A 188 -2.50 7.03 1.57
N VAL A 189 -2.60 7.10 0.24
CA VAL A 189 -3.87 7.09 -0.49
C VAL A 189 -4.33 5.65 -0.66
N ASP A 190 -4.89 5.09 0.40
CA ASP A 190 -5.35 3.70 0.41
C ASP A 190 -6.73 3.54 -0.24
N PHE A 191 -6.91 2.40 -0.91
CA PHE A 191 -8.14 1.92 -1.53
C PHE A 191 -8.82 0.84 -0.68
N SER A 192 -8.18 0.33 0.37
CA SER A 192 -8.65 -0.78 1.19
C SER A 192 -9.59 -0.34 2.31
N ASP A 193 -10.86 -0.10 1.98
CA ASP A 193 -11.93 -0.06 2.99
C ASP A 193 -13.10 -0.96 2.55
N ALA A 194 -13.87 -1.41 3.56
CA ALA A 194 -15.00 -2.32 3.40
C ALA A 194 -15.98 -1.86 2.28
N PRO A 195 -16.65 -2.79 1.57
CA PRO A 195 -17.47 -2.48 0.39
C PRO A 195 -18.49 -1.35 0.57
N ASP A 196 -19.01 -1.20 1.79
CA ASP A 196 -20.06 -0.23 2.13
C ASP A 196 -19.56 1.03 2.83
N SER A 197 -18.25 1.11 3.13
CA SER A 197 -17.68 2.29 3.77
C SER A 197 -17.67 3.48 2.81
N ARG A 198 -18.20 4.62 3.24
CA ARG A 198 -18.01 5.91 2.54
C ARG A 198 -16.75 6.64 2.98
N ASP A 199 -16.03 6.07 3.94
CA ASP A 199 -14.90 6.70 4.60
C ASP A 199 -13.56 6.27 3.99
N HIS A 200 -13.44 6.44 2.67
CA HIS A 200 -12.24 6.08 1.91
C HIS A 200 -11.94 7.13 0.85
N TRP A 201 -10.71 7.12 0.32
CA TRP A 201 -10.24 8.19 -0.57
C TRP A 201 -11.11 8.40 -1.82
N PRO A 202 -11.52 7.37 -2.58
CA PRO A 202 -12.39 7.61 -3.74
C PRO A 202 -13.72 8.31 -3.41
N ALA A 203 -14.36 7.95 -2.30
CA ALA A 203 -15.62 8.56 -1.87
C ALA A 203 -15.42 9.99 -1.35
N ALA A 204 -14.33 10.23 -0.60
CA ALA A 204 -14.00 11.56 -0.11
C ALA A 204 -13.64 12.53 -1.25
N VAL A 205 -12.97 12.07 -2.29
CA VAL A 205 -12.71 12.87 -3.50
C VAL A 205 -14.01 13.18 -4.25
N CYS A 206 -14.92 12.21 -4.40
CA CYS A 206 -16.22 12.46 -5.00
C CYS A 206 -17.05 13.47 -4.19
N ALA A 207 -16.97 13.42 -2.86
CA ALA A 207 -17.62 14.42 -2.01
C ALA A 207 -17.10 15.85 -2.27
N LEU A 208 -15.81 16.03 -2.59
CA LEU A 208 -15.28 17.34 -2.99
C LEU A 208 -15.82 17.80 -4.36
N VAL A 209 -16.18 16.87 -5.25
CA VAL A 209 -16.86 17.18 -6.50
C VAL A 209 -18.31 17.60 -6.23
N ASP A 210 -19.02 16.86 -5.38
CA ASP A 210 -20.39 17.17 -4.96
C ASP A 210 -20.48 18.56 -4.29
N ASP A 211 -19.46 18.92 -3.50
CA ASP A 211 -19.35 20.24 -2.87
C ASP A 211 -18.97 21.36 -3.86
N GLY A 212 -18.67 21.04 -5.12
CA GLY A 212 -18.24 21.98 -6.17
C GLY A 212 -16.78 22.45 -6.04
N ALA A 213 -15.98 21.83 -5.16
CA ALA A 213 -14.58 22.17 -4.95
C ALA A 213 -13.65 21.58 -6.03
N LEU A 214 -14.07 20.50 -6.71
CA LEU A 214 -13.38 19.88 -7.83
C LEU A 214 -14.27 19.83 -9.07
N ASP A 215 -13.69 20.10 -10.24
CA ASP A 215 -14.39 20.00 -11.52
C ASP A 215 -14.58 18.53 -11.93
N ARG A 216 -15.84 18.10 -12.05
CA ARG A 216 -16.20 16.71 -12.36
C ARG A 216 -15.64 16.26 -13.71
N ALA A 217 -15.81 17.06 -14.76
CA ALA A 217 -15.41 16.71 -16.12
C ALA A 217 -13.90 16.51 -16.23
N ARG A 218 -13.11 17.42 -15.64
CA ARG A 218 -11.66 17.31 -15.55
C ARG A 218 -11.24 16.06 -14.77
N LEU A 219 -11.96 15.69 -13.72
CA LEU A 219 -11.62 14.51 -12.93
C LEU A 219 -11.88 13.21 -13.70
N VAL A 220 -12.98 13.12 -14.46
CA VAL A 220 -13.25 12.00 -15.39
C VAL A 220 -12.12 11.87 -16.41
N GLU A 221 -11.77 12.97 -17.09
CA GLU A 221 -10.69 12.99 -18.08
C GLU A 221 -9.36 12.47 -17.50
N ARG A 222 -9.01 12.91 -16.29
CA ARG A 222 -7.80 12.45 -15.59
C ARG A 222 -7.86 10.97 -15.22
N CYS A 223 -9.03 10.46 -14.81
CA CYS A 223 -9.20 9.04 -14.54
C CYS A 223 -9.02 8.21 -15.82
N VAL A 224 -9.69 8.56 -16.91
CA VAL A 224 -9.58 7.86 -18.20
C VAL A 224 -8.14 7.87 -18.70
N THR A 225 -7.50 9.05 -18.72
CA THR A 225 -6.09 9.19 -19.13
C THR A 225 -5.16 8.30 -18.31
N ARG A 226 -5.35 8.25 -16.98
CA ARG A 226 -4.51 7.44 -16.09
C ARG A 226 -4.76 5.94 -16.28
N LEU A 227 -6.01 5.53 -16.46
CA LEU A 227 -6.37 4.13 -16.70
C LEU A 227 -5.81 3.62 -18.03
N LEU A 228 -5.86 4.44 -19.08
CA LEU A 228 -5.26 4.15 -20.38
C LEU A 228 -3.72 4.08 -20.31
N ARG A 229 -3.08 5.04 -19.63
CA ARG A 229 -1.62 5.07 -19.48
C ARG A 229 -1.07 3.86 -18.70
N GLY A 230 -1.89 3.25 -17.85
CA GLY A 230 -1.46 2.18 -16.96
C GLY A 230 -0.61 2.67 -15.77
N GLY A 231 -0.01 1.70 -15.07
CA GLY A 231 0.76 1.90 -13.85
C GLY A 231 0.55 0.77 -12.85
N ARG A 232 0.83 1.04 -11.58
CA ARG A 232 0.65 0.06 -10.49
C ARG A 232 -0.83 -0.35 -10.39
N SER A 233 -1.08 -1.64 -10.18
CA SER A 233 -2.47 -2.17 -10.09
C SER A 233 -3.31 -1.47 -9.03
N VAL A 234 -2.72 -1.14 -7.87
CA VAL A 234 -3.41 -0.44 -6.77
C VAL A 234 -3.86 0.97 -7.18
N ASP A 235 -3.00 1.72 -7.87
CA ASP A 235 -3.35 3.04 -8.39
C ASP A 235 -4.51 2.93 -9.38
N LEU A 236 -4.42 2.02 -10.35
CA LEU A 236 -5.46 1.85 -11.37
C LEU A 236 -6.83 1.51 -10.76
N ARG A 237 -6.85 0.70 -9.70
CA ARG A 237 -8.10 0.41 -8.96
C ARG A 237 -8.67 1.65 -8.27
N PHE A 238 -7.81 2.51 -7.71
CA PHE A 238 -8.24 3.80 -7.15
C PHE A 238 -8.90 4.69 -8.21
N PHE A 239 -8.25 4.91 -9.35
CA PHE A 239 -8.80 5.76 -10.43
C PHE A 239 -10.09 5.18 -11.01
N LEU A 240 -10.16 3.86 -11.17
CA LEU A 240 -11.38 3.18 -11.62
C LEU A 240 -12.53 3.39 -10.63
N ALA A 241 -12.28 3.28 -9.32
CA ALA A 241 -13.31 3.46 -8.31
C ALA A 241 -13.82 4.90 -8.24
N VAL A 242 -12.95 5.89 -8.46
CA VAL A 242 -13.36 7.30 -8.59
C VAL A 242 -14.24 7.45 -9.82
N LEU A 243 -13.78 7.00 -11.00
CA LEU A 243 -14.53 7.09 -12.25
C LEU A 243 -15.93 6.46 -12.16
N VAL A 244 -16.03 5.24 -11.62
CA VAL A 244 -17.30 4.54 -11.44
C VAL A 244 -18.26 5.33 -10.55
N ARG A 245 -17.76 5.96 -9.48
CA ARG A 245 -18.56 6.77 -8.57
C ARG A 245 -18.99 8.10 -9.18
N LEU A 246 -18.15 8.74 -9.99
CA LEU A 246 -18.51 9.95 -10.74
C LEU A 246 -19.59 9.70 -11.78
N GLY A 247 -19.69 8.44 -12.25
CA GLY A 247 -20.68 7.99 -13.23
C GLY A 247 -20.54 8.73 -14.56
N ALA A 248 -19.70 8.22 -15.47
CA ALA A 248 -19.51 8.82 -16.79
C ALA A 248 -20.86 8.98 -17.52
N THR A 249 -21.10 10.13 -18.14
CA THR A 249 -22.31 10.34 -18.95
C THR A 249 -22.20 9.61 -20.29
N ASP A 250 -23.32 9.43 -20.97
CA ASP A 250 -23.36 8.80 -22.29
C ASP A 250 -22.43 9.51 -23.29
N GLU A 251 -22.39 10.85 -23.25
CA GLU A 251 -21.51 11.66 -24.11
C GLU A 251 -20.02 11.52 -23.74
N GLU A 252 -19.72 11.35 -22.44
CA GLU A 252 -18.34 11.10 -21.97
C GLU A 252 -17.88 9.70 -22.39
N GLU A 253 -18.75 8.69 -22.28
CA GLU A 253 -18.47 7.33 -22.74
C GLU A 253 -18.19 7.29 -24.25
N GLU A 254 -19.02 7.96 -25.06
CA GLU A 254 -18.80 8.06 -26.51
C GLU A 254 -17.49 8.79 -26.87
N ARG A 255 -17.21 9.92 -26.21
CA ARG A 255 -15.98 10.70 -26.46
C ARG A 255 -14.71 9.85 -26.29
N HIS A 256 -14.73 8.95 -25.31
CA HIS A 256 -13.61 8.09 -24.96
C HIS A 256 -13.68 6.70 -25.58
N LEU A 257 -14.47 6.48 -26.64
CA LEU A 257 -14.64 5.17 -27.28
C LEU A 257 -13.31 4.46 -27.55
N ARG A 258 -12.32 5.16 -28.11
CA ARG A 258 -10.98 4.60 -28.41
C ARG A 258 -10.19 4.25 -27.15
N ASP A 259 -10.39 4.99 -26.08
CA ASP A 259 -9.72 4.71 -24.80
C ASP A 259 -10.34 3.47 -24.15
N TRP A 260 -11.66 3.29 -24.25
CA TRP A 260 -12.35 2.08 -23.76
C TRP A 260 -11.94 0.84 -24.54
N THR A 261 -11.75 0.92 -25.86
CA THR A 261 -11.29 -0.24 -26.63
C THR A 261 -9.87 -0.66 -26.22
N ALA A 262 -8.95 0.29 -26.09
CA ALA A 262 -7.60 0.03 -25.62
C ALA A 262 -7.59 -0.53 -24.17
N MET A 263 -8.39 0.05 -23.28
CA MET A 263 -8.50 -0.44 -21.90
C MET A 263 -9.13 -1.84 -21.79
N ALA A 264 -10.06 -2.20 -22.68
CA ALA A 264 -10.62 -3.56 -22.73
C ALA A 264 -9.58 -4.58 -23.20
N ALA A 265 -8.74 -4.21 -24.16
CA ALA A 265 -7.67 -5.05 -24.70
C ALA A 265 -6.52 -5.25 -23.70
N ASP A 266 -5.95 -4.17 -23.16
CA ASP A 266 -4.66 -4.20 -22.44
C ASP A 266 -4.76 -3.86 -20.94
N GLY A 267 -5.93 -3.41 -20.48
CA GLY A 267 -6.12 -3.02 -19.09
C GLY A 267 -5.99 -4.20 -18.12
N ILE A 268 -5.71 -3.91 -16.84
CA ILE A 268 -5.82 -4.91 -15.77
C ILE A 268 -7.26 -5.43 -15.68
N ALA A 269 -7.47 -6.66 -15.20
CA ALA A 269 -8.78 -7.31 -15.22
C ALA A 269 -9.98 -6.45 -14.77
N PRO A 270 -9.92 -5.67 -13.66
CA PRO A 270 -11.03 -4.78 -13.27
C PRO A 270 -11.30 -3.65 -14.26
N VAL A 271 -10.24 -3.07 -14.83
CA VAL A 271 -10.33 -1.96 -15.80
C VAL A 271 -10.87 -2.48 -17.13
N ALA A 272 -10.34 -3.61 -17.61
CA ALA A 272 -10.85 -4.27 -18.81
C ALA A 272 -12.33 -4.67 -18.66
N SER A 273 -12.73 -5.16 -17.48
CA SER A 273 -14.14 -5.48 -17.18
C SER A 273 -15.03 -4.26 -17.22
N HIS A 274 -14.60 -3.14 -16.65
CA HIS A 274 -15.37 -1.90 -16.71
C HIS A 274 -15.46 -1.35 -18.14
N ALA A 275 -14.33 -1.31 -18.86
CA ALA A 275 -14.28 -0.87 -20.25
C ALA A 275 -15.19 -1.70 -21.16
N GLN A 276 -15.19 -3.04 -21.00
CA GLN A 276 -16.12 -3.92 -21.70
C GLN A 276 -17.59 -3.59 -21.39
N GLN A 277 -17.93 -3.30 -20.12
CA GLN A 277 -19.30 -2.89 -19.77
C GLN A 277 -19.70 -1.57 -20.41
N VAL A 278 -18.77 -0.61 -20.55
CA VAL A 278 -18.99 0.63 -21.29
C VAL A 278 -19.23 0.33 -22.77
N LEU A 279 -18.43 -0.54 -23.40
CA LEU A 279 -18.60 -0.95 -24.79
C LEU A 279 -19.94 -1.67 -25.02
N VAL A 280 -20.41 -2.48 -24.07
CA VAL A 280 -21.76 -3.08 -24.11
C VAL A 280 -22.84 -2.00 -24.14
N ARG A 281 -22.75 -0.98 -23.28
CA ARG A 281 -23.71 0.14 -23.28
C ARG A 281 -23.68 0.93 -24.58
N LEU A 282 -22.48 1.17 -25.13
CA LEU A 282 -22.31 1.85 -26.41
C LEU A 282 -22.92 1.06 -27.58
N ASP A 283 -22.74 -0.27 -27.62
CA ASP A 283 -23.39 -1.15 -28.60
C ASP A 283 -24.93 -1.15 -28.45
N GLU A 284 -25.44 -1.19 -27.21
CA GLU A 284 -26.88 -1.14 -26.94
C GLU A 284 -27.53 0.18 -27.40
N ARG A 285 -26.77 1.28 -27.41
CA ARG A 285 -27.19 2.59 -27.96
C ARG A 285 -26.92 2.76 -29.47
N GLY A 286 -26.23 1.81 -30.11
CA GLY A 286 -25.83 1.90 -31.51
C GLY A 286 -24.65 2.84 -31.78
N ALA A 287 -23.91 3.22 -30.73
CA ALA A 287 -22.75 4.10 -30.77
C ALA A 287 -21.42 3.37 -31.00
N LEU A 288 -21.42 2.03 -30.97
CA LEU A 288 -20.26 1.20 -31.26
C LEU A 288 -20.30 0.68 -32.70
N PRO A 289 -19.42 1.14 -33.61
CA PRO A 289 -19.35 0.60 -34.97
C PRO A 289 -18.92 -0.87 -34.97
N THR A 290 -19.48 -1.65 -35.88
CA THR A 290 -19.21 -3.11 -35.97
C THR A 290 -17.73 -3.43 -36.14
N GLY A 291 -17.00 -2.70 -36.98
CA GLY A 291 -15.56 -2.94 -37.14
C GLY A 291 -14.74 -2.65 -35.89
N VAL A 292 -15.14 -1.63 -35.11
CA VAL A 292 -14.51 -1.34 -33.81
C VAL A 292 -14.83 -2.47 -32.82
N LEU A 293 -16.06 -2.99 -32.82
CA LEU A 293 -16.44 -4.16 -32.02
C LEU A 293 -15.64 -5.40 -32.42
N ALA A 294 -15.42 -5.65 -33.72
CA ALA A 294 -14.64 -6.79 -34.20
C ALA A 294 -13.18 -6.69 -33.76
N GLU A 295 -12.56 -5.52 -33.97
CA GLU A 295 -11.17 -5.24 -33.60
C GLU A 295 -10.92 -5.45 -32.10
N VAL A 296 -11.70 -4.79 -31.24
CA VAL A 296 -11.53 -4.93 -29.78
C VAL A 296 -11.84 -6.35 -29.31
N SER A 297 -12.79 -7.04 -29.97
CA SER A 297 -13.13 -8.41 -29.61
C SER A 297 -11.99 -9.37 -29.82
N GLY A 298 -11.21 -9.22 -30.90
CA GLY A 298 -10.05 -10.08 -31.15
C GLY A 298 -9.06 -10.02 -29.98
N ALA A 299 -8.74 -8.81 -29.51
CA ALA A 299 -7.85 -8.63 -28.37
C ALA A 299 -8.47 -9.15 -27.05
N VAL A 300 -9.75 -8.86 -26.78
CA VAL A 300 -10.43 -9.29 -25.55
C VAL A 300 -10.56 -10.81 -25.46
N LEU A 301 -10.78 -11.51 -26.58
CA LEU A 301 -10.95 -12.96 -26.61
C LEU A 301 -9.62 -13.73 -26.41
N PHE A 302 -8.47 -13.09 -26.66
CA PHE A 302 -7.14 -13.63 -26.36
C PHE A 302 -6.78 -13.58 -24.87
N ARG A 303 -7.55 -12.86 -24.06
CA ARG A 303 -7.28 -12.70 -22.63
C ARG A 303 -7.57 -13.99 -21.85
N GLN A 304 -6.88 -14.18 -20.73
CA GLN A 304 -7.02 -15.37 -19.88
C GLN A 304 -8.24 -15.29 -18.93
N GLU A 305 -8.82 -14.11 -18.71
CA GLU A 305 -9.94 -13.98 -17.79
C GLU A 305 -11.25 -14.52 -18.38
N LYS A 306 -11.51 -15.80 -18.14
CA LYS A 306 -12.72 -16.53 -18.59
C LYS A 306 -14.06 -15.77 -18.49
N LYS A 307 -14.26 -14.96 -17.43
CA LYS A 307 -15.49 -14.16 -17.27
C LYS A 307 -15.61 -13.05 -18.33
N LEU A 308 -14.52 -12.36 -18.62
CA LEU A 308 -14.45 -11.30 -19.65
C LEU A 308 -14.72 -11.89 -21.03
N VAL A 309 -14.06 -13.00 -21.34
CA VAL A 309 -14.18 -13.67 -22.65
C VAL A 309 -15.61 -14.15 -22.89
N ARG A 310 -16.24 -14.78 -21.89
CA ARG A 310 -17.66 -15.20 -21.97
C ARG A 310 -18.62 -14.02 -22.16
N ALA A 311 -18.36 -12.90 -21.49
CA ALA A 311 -19.15 -11.68 -21.67
C ALA A 311 -18.97 -11.11 -23.09
N GLN A 312 -17.75 -11.14 -23.64
CA GLN A 312 -17.47 -10.70 -25.00
C GLN A 312 -18.18 -11.56 -26.05
N LEU A 313 -18.11 -12.89 -25.93
CA LEU A 313 -18.85 -13.81 -26.80
C LEU A 313 -20.37 -13.58 -26.72
N THR A 314 -20.87 -13.15 -25.56
CA THR A 314 -22.29 -12.81 -25.39
C THR A 314 -22.64 -11.49 -26.09
N LEU A 315 -21.77 -10.48 -26.03
CA LEU A 315 -21.91 -9.24 -26.78
C LEU A 315 -21.92 -9.49 -28.30
N LEU A 316 -20.93 -10.24 -28.80
CA LEU A 316 -20.86 -10.64 -30.22
C LEU A 316 -22.10 -11.41 -30.67
N GLY A 317 -22.59 -12.35 -29.85
CA GLY A 317 -23.81 -13.09 -30.14
C GLY A 317 -25.09 -12.23 -30.13
N LYS A 318 -25.12 -11.13 -29.37
CA LYS A 318 -26.20 -10.12 -29.43
C LYS A 318 -26.09 -9.30 -30.72
N ALA A 319 -24.89 -8.83 -31.08
CA ALA A 319 -24.65 -8.05 -32.30
C ALA A 319 -25.02 -8.85 -33.57
N LEU A 320 -24.53 -10.09 -33.70
CA LEU A 320 -24.86 -11.01 -34.80
C LEU A 320 -26.36 -11.31 -34.92
N ARG A 321 -27.09 -11.32 -33.79
CA ARG A 321 -28.53 -11.53 -33.79
C ARG A 321 -29.27 -10.29 -34.31
N ARG A 322 -28.79 -9.11 -33.95
CA ARG A 322 -29.37 -7.82 -34.35
C ARG A 322 -29.16 -7.57 -35.84
N ASP A 323 -27.95 -7.82 -36.32
CA ASP A 323 -27.59 -7.67 -37.73
C ASP A 323 -26.75 -8.86 -38.24
N PRO A 324 -27.40 -9.90 -38.79
CA PRO A 324 -26.70 -11.06 -39.35
C PRO A 324 -25.82 -10.75 -40.57
N ALA A 325 -25.93 -9.57 -41.20
CA ALA A 325 -25.08 -9.20 -42.33
C ALA A 325 -23.62 -8.95 -41.90
N THR A 326 -23.40 -8.75 -40.61
CA THR A 326 -22.07 -8.56 -40.01
C THR A 326 -21.30 -9.85 -39.74
N ALA A 327 -21.87 -11.01 -40.14
CA ALA A 327 -21.30 -12.33 -39.86
C ALA A 327 -19.87 -12.50 -40.39
N ASP A 328 -19.58 -12.01 -41.60
CA ASP A 328 -18.24 -12.11 -42.19
C ASP A 328 -17.16 -11.42 -41.34
N GLU A 329 -17.50 -10.29 -40.72
CA GLU A 329 -16.57 -9.50 -39.91
C GLU A 329 -16.47 -10.02 -38.47
N LEU A 330 -17.61 -10.26 -37.81
CA LEU A 330 -17.64 -10.62 -36.39
C LEU A 330 -17.23 -12.07 -36.11
N LEU A 331 -17.48 -13.02 -37.03
CA LEU A 331 -17.11 -14.41 -36.79
C LEU A 331 -15.59 -14.62 -36.80
N VAL A 332 -14.84 -13.85 -37.59
CA VAL A 332 -13.37 -13.87 -37.55
C VAL A 332 -12.87 -13.50 -36.15
N ALA A 333 -13.46 -12.49 -35.51
CA ALA A 333 -13.13 -12.16 -34.13
C ALA A 333 -13.54 -13.28 -33.16
N VAL A 334 -14.72 -13.90 -33.33
CA VAL A 334 -15.16 -15.02 -32.48
C VAL A 334 -14.16 -16.18 -32.50
N ALA A 335 -13.54 -16.46 -33.65
CA ALA A 335 -12.57 -17.54 -33.80
C ALA A 335 -11.31 -17.38 -32.93
N GLU A 336 -10.94 -16.16 -32.51
CA GLU A 336 -9.82 -15.94 -31.58
C GLU A 336 -10.03 -16.67 -30.24
N ALA A 337 -11.28 -16.91 -29.83
CA ALA A 337 -11.60 -17.65 -28.61
C ALA A 337 -11.28 -19.16 -28.70
N PHE A 338 -10.97 -19.70 -29.89
CA PHE A 338 -10.52 -21.09 -30.05
C PHE A 338 -9.17 -21.33 -29.39
N GLY A 339 -8.31 -20.32 -29.28
CA GLY A 339 -7.02 -20.40 -28.60
C GLY A 339 -7.07 -20.33 -27.07
N HIS A 340 -8.25 -20.17 -26.46
CA HIS A 340 -8.36 -20.03 -25.00
C HIS A 340 -8.17 -21.37 -24.28
N GLU A 341 -7.48 -21.38 -23.13
CA GLU A 341 -7.26 -22.59 -22.30
C GLU A 341 -8.54 -23.31 -21.80
N ALA A 342 -9.69 -22.63 -21.81
CA ALA A 342 -10.92 -23.12 -21.21
C ALA A 342 -11.80 -23.77 -22.29
N VAL A 343 -11.90 -25.09 -22.27
CA VAL A 343 -12.67 -25.90 -23.25
C VAL A 343 -14.11 -25.40 -23.41
N ASP A 344 -14.77 -25.00 -22.34
CA ASP A 344 -16.15 -24.50 -22.39
C ASP A 344 -16.29 -23.10 -23.04
N VAL A 345 -15.19 -22.32 -23.09
CA VAL A 345 -15.13 -21.08 -23.87
C VAL A 345 -14.99 -21.40 -25.35
N GLN A 346 -14.07 -22.32 -25.69
CA GLN A 346 -13.89 -22.82 -27.06
C GLN A 346 -15.21 -23.38 -27.62
N GLU A 347 -15.90 -24.24 -26.86
CA GLU A 347 -17.18 -24.83 -27.22
C GLU A 347 -18.25 -23.74 -27.49
N ARG A 348 -18.29 -22.69 -26.67
CA ARG A 348 -19.25 -21.60 -26.82
C ARG A 348 -18.98 -20.76 -28.06
N ALA A 349 -17.71 -20.50 -28.36
CA ALA A 349 -17.30 -19.84 -29.60
C ALA A 349 -17.68 -20.69 -30.82
N LEU A 350 -17.41 -22.00 -30.79
CA LEU A 350 -17.69 -22.92 -31.89
C LEU A 350 -19.18 -23.03 -32.16
N LYS A 351 -20.01 -23.08 -31.11
CA LYS A 351 -21.47 -23.02 -31.23
C LYS A 351 -21.96 -21.71 -31.85
N LEU A 352 -21.30 -20.59 -31.55
CA LEU A 352 -21.66 -19.29 -32.12
C LEU A 352 -21.28 -19.23 -33.61
N VAL A 353 -20.10 -19.72 -33.98
CA VAL A 353 -19.67 -19.88 -35.39
C VAL A 353 -20.63 -20.79 -36.14
N ALA A 354 -20.90 -22.01 -35.64
CA ALA A 354 -21.82 -22.96 -36.27
C ALA A 354 -23.19 -22.36 -36.60
N ARG A 355 -23.71 -21.51 -35.69
CA ARG A 355 -25.03 -20.89 -35.83
C ARG A 355 -25.09 -19.84 -36.94
N TYR A 356 -24.02 -19.06 -37.12
CA TYR A 356 -24.01 -17.91 -38.04
C TYR A 356 -23.15 -18.13 -39.29
N LEU A 357 -22.41 -19.23 -39.38
CA LEU A 357 -21.65 -19.64 -40.56
C LEU A 357 -22.52 -19.65 -41.85
N PRO A 358 -23.80 -20.07 -41.85
CA PRO A 358 -24.64 -19.98 -43.06
C PRO A 358 -24.95 -18.55 -43.53
N ARG A 359 -24.57 -17.52 -42.75
CA ARG A 359 -24.79 -16.11 -43.05
C ARG A 359 -23.53 -15.42 -43.60
N THR A 360 -22.38 -16.08 -43.61
CA THR A 360 -21.17 -15.56 -44.25
C THR A 360 -21.35 -15.55 -45.76
N THR A 361 -20.95 -14.47 -46.40
CA THR A 361 -21.03 -14.27 -47.84
C THR A 361 -19.66 -14.32 -48.52
N VAL A 362 -18.58 -14.15 -47.75
CA VAL A 362 -17.21 -14.12 -48.24
C VAL A 362 -16.56 -15.51 -48.05
N PRO A 363 -16.16 -16.21 -49.13
CA PRO A 363 -15.54 -17.54 -49.04
C PRO A 363 -14.28 -17.56 -48.16
N GLU A 364 -13.46 -16.53 -48.23
CA GLU A 364 -12.22 -16.38 -47.45
C GLU A 364 -12.49 -16.36 -45.94
N THR A 365 -13.66 -15.88 -45.50
CA THR A 365 -14.07 -15.95 -44.08
C THR A 365 -14.11 -17.40 -43.61
N ARG A 366 -14.68 -18.29 -44.41
CA ARG A 366 -14.84 -19.70 -44.07
C ARG A 366 -13.49 -20.42 -43.94
N GLU A 367 -12.54 -20.08 -44.82
CA GLU A 367 -11.16 -20.60 -44.77
C GLU A 367 -10.43 -20.13 -43.51
N ARG A 368 -10.53 -18.85 -43.16
CA ARG A 368 -9.93 -18.30 -41.92
C ARG A 368 -10.51 -18.95 -40.68
N LEU A 369 -11.83 -19.18 -40.65
CA LEU A 369 -12.49 -19.87 -39.54
C LEU A 369 -12.07 -21.34 -39.42
N ALA A 370 -11.85 -22.03 -40.54
CA ALA A 370 -11.36 -23.41 -40.56
C ALA A 370 -9.93 -23.49 -40.00
N SER A 371 -9.03 -22.64 -40.47
CA SER A 371 -7.64 -22.58 -39.99
C SER A 371 -7.56 -22.25 -38.49
N ALA A 372 -8.40 -21.34 -37.99
CA ALA A 372 -8.43 -21.03 -36.56
C ALA A 372 -8.98 -22.19 -35.70
N ALA A 373 -9.82 -23.06 -36.27
CA ALA A 373 -10.42 -24.19 -35.56
C ALA A 373 -9.54 -25.44 -35.56
N GLU A 374 -8.53 -25.51 -36.42
CA GLU A 374 -7.61 -26.65 -36.58
C GLU A 374 -6.90 -27.05 -35.26
N PRO A 375 -6.39 -26.12 -34.42
CA PRO A 375 -5.72 -26.46 -33.17
C PRO A 375 -6.66 -26.90 -32.04
N LEU A 376 -7.98 -26.92 -32.27
CA LEU A 376 -8.93 -27.30 -31.21
C LEU A 376 -8.73 -28.76 -30.80
N GLY A 377 -8.79 -28.98 -29.49
CA GLY A 377 -8.53 -30.29 -28.90
C GLY A 377 -9.50 -31.40 -29.35
N PRO A 378 -9.22 -32.66 -28.96
CA PRO A 378 -9.97 -33.84 -29.41
C PRO A 378 -11.49 -33.76 -29.21
N LEU A 379 -11.94 -33.05 -28.17
CA LEU A 379 -13.36 -32.88 -27.81
C LEU A 379 -14.18 -32.13 -28.87
N HIS A 380 -13.56 -31.34 -29.73
CA HIS A 380 -14.25 -30.50 -30.72
C HIS A 380 -14.09 -30.98 -32.17
N ARG A 381 -13.22 -31.96 -32.43
CA ARG A 381 -12.90 -32.44 -33.79
C ARG A 381 -14.13 -32.83 -34.62
N GLU A 382 -15.05 -33.63 -34.06
CA GLU A 382 -16.25 -34.05 -34.80
C GLU A 382 -17.10 -32.85 -35.26
N THR A 383 -17.21 -31.83 -34.40
CA THR A 383 -17.95 -30.60 -34.73
C THR A 383 -17.19 -29.75 -35.76
N VAL A 384 -15.87 -29.64 -35.63
CA VAL A 384 -15.01 -28.93 -36.59
C VAL A 384 -15.09 -29.56 -37.98
N THR A 385 -14.94 -30.89 -38.08
CA THR A 385 -15.07 -31.63 -39.33
C THR A 385 -16.48 -31.49 -39.93
N ALA A 386 -17.53 -31.54 -39.12
CA ALA A 386 -18.90 -31.35 -39.61
C ALA A 386 -19.15 -29.93 -40.15
N LEU A 387 -18.45 -28.92 -39.62
CA LEU A 387 -18.62 -27.52 -40.03
C LEU A 387 -17.76 -27.14 -41.23
N PHE A 388 -16.50 -27.60 -41.30
CA PHE A 388 -15.50 -27.14 -42.27
C PHE A 388 -15.09 -28.21 -43.30
N GLY A 389 -15.37 -29.49 -43.05
CA GLY A 389 -15.07 -30.58 -43.98
C GLY A 389 -13.57 -30.70 -44.27
N ASP A 390 -13.22 -30.78 -45.54
CA ASP A 390 -11.84 -30.98 -46.04
C ASP A 390 -10.93 -29.75 -45.85
N LEU A 391 -11.43 -28.66 -45.27
CA LEU A 391 -10.65 -27.45 -44.97
C LEU A 391 -9.76 -27.60 -43.72
N VAL A 392 -9.82 -28.73 -43.01
CA VAL A 392 -9.05 -28.98 -41.79
C VAL A 392 -8.30 -30.31 -41.95
N GLU A 393 -6.97 -30.27 -41.87
CA GLU A 393 -6.15 -31.49 -41.89
C GLU A 393 -6.14 -32.16 -40.50
N PRO A 394 -6.23 -33.50 -40.42
CA PRO A 394 -6.20 -34.19 -39.14
C PRO A 394 -4.78 -34.23 -38.55
N GLU A 395 -4.51 -33.46 -37.50
CA GLU A 395 -3.27 -33.62 -36.73
C GLU A 395 -3.25 -34.95 -35.93
N PRO A 396 -2.11 -35.67 -35.92
CA PRO A 396 -1.95 -36.89 -35.14
C PRO A 396 -1.94 -36.58 -33.64
N ALA A 397 -2.54 -37.47 -32.84
CA ALA A 397 -2.54 -37.34 -31.38
C ALA A 397 -1.15 -37.66 -30.81
N GLU A 398 -0.37 -36.63 -30.46
CA GLU A 398 0.88 -36.82 -29.72
C GLU A 398 0.62 -37.17 -28.24
N ALA A 399 1.50 -37.97 -27.64
CA ALA A 399 1.42 -38.38 -26.26
C ALA A 399 1.80 -37.22 -25.32
N TYR A 400 1.02 -37.01 -24.25
CA TYR A 400 1.27 -35.98 -23.25
C TYR A 400 2.63 -36.19 -22.55
N GLU A 401 3.48 -35.16 -22.59
CA GLU A 401 4.77 -35.10 -21.89
C GLU A 401 4.68 -34.04 -20.78
N GLU A 402 5.01 -34.43 -19.54
CA GLU A 402 4.95 -33.55 -18.36
C GLU A 402 6.21 -32.66 -18.29
N PHE A 403 6.04 -31.36 -18.50
CA PHE A 403 7.13 -30.38 -18.53
C PHE A 403 7.28 -29.61 -17.21
N LEU A 404 6.40 -29.81 -16.23
CA LEU A 404 6.49 -29.09 -14.96
C LEU A 404 7.65 -29.61 -14.09
N PRO A 405 8.39 -28.71 -13.41
CA PRO A 405 9.40 -29.12 -12.45
C PRO A 405 8.75 -29.90 -11.29
N PRO A 406 9.47 -30.86 -10.68
CA PRO A 406 8.96 -31.59 -9.52
C PRO A 406 8.66 -30.64 -8.36
N ALA A 407 7.59 -30.94 -7.61
CA ALA A 407 7.23 -30.16 -6.42
C ALA A 407 8.39 -30.13 -5.40
N ALA A 408 8.70 -28.95 -4.86
CA ALA A 408 9.78 -28.81 -3.89
C ALA A 408 9.51 -29.61 -2.61
N GLU A 409 10.52 -30.34 -2.13
CA GLU A 409 10.39 -31.17 -0.94
C GLU A 409 10.29 -30.32 0.35
N PRO A 410 9.34 -30.63 1.26
CA PRO A 410 9.25 -29.99 2.57
C PRO A 410 10.51 -30.23 3.42
N ARG A 411 11.09 -29.13 3.94
CA ARG A 411 12.23 -29.14 4.88
C ARG A 411 11.80 -28.75 6.30
N PRO A 412 12.35 -29.38 7.35
CA PRO A 412 12.10 -28.98 8.73
C PRO A 412 12.46 -27.52 8.98
N LEU A 413 11.71 -26.85 9.83
CA LEU A 413 12.02 -25.50 10.28
C LEU A 413 13.20 -25.54 11.26
N GLU A 414 14.14 -24.60 11.13
CA GLU A 414 15.20 -24.43 12.13
C GLU A 414 14.62 -24.07 13.50
N PRO A 415 15.21 -24.55 14.61
CA PRO A 415 14.72 -24.23 15.94
C PRO A 415 14.82 -22.72 16.25
N ALA A 416 14.02 -22.25 17.20
CA ALA A 416 14.15 -20.89 17.73
C ALA A 416 15.57 -20.66 18.31
N PRO A 417 16.13 -19.45 18.22
CA PRO A 417 17.43 -19.12 18.80
C PRO A 417 17.54 -19.54 20.27
N GLY A 418 18.64 -20.19 20.63
CA GLY A 418 18.83 -20.78 21.96
C GLY A 418 19.51 -19.85 22.96
N THR A 419 20.07 -18.73 22.48
CA THR A 419 20.80 -17.75 23.29
C THR A 419 20.25 -16.34 23.12
N VAL A 420 20.45 -15.49 24.13
CA VAL A 420 20.01 -14.08 24.08
C VAL A 420 20.67 -13.33 22.92
N ALA A 421 21.97 -13.56 22.67
CA ALA A 421 22.70 -12.87 21.61
C ALA A 421 22.14 -13.17 20.21
N GLU A 422 21.93 -14.45 19.89
CA GLU A 422 21.36 -14.88 18.60
C GLU A 422 19.94 -14.32 18.42
N LEU A 423 19.10 -14.39 19.47
CA LEU A 423 17.74 -13.89 19.39
C LEU A 423 17.71 -12.37 19.20
N VAL A 424 18.54 -11.62 19.93
CA VAL A 424 18.61 -10.17 19.84
C VAL A 424 19.08 -9.73 18.46
N GLU A 425 20.08 -10.40 17.88
CA GLU A 425 20.52 -10.14 16.50
C GLU A 425 19.38 -10.36 15.51
N GLU A 426 18.70 -11.50 15.62
CA GLU A 426 17.61 -11.87 14.72
C GLU A 426 16.41 -10.90 14.79
N VAL A 427 16.00 -10.54 16.01
CA VAL A 427 14.91 -9.58 16.27
C VAL A 427 15.33 -8.18 15.82
N ALA A 428 16.54 -7.73 16.14
CA ALA A 428 17.01 -6.40 15.79
C ALA A 428 17.14 -6.22 14.27
N ALA A 429 17.62 -7.23 13.55
CA ALA A 429 17.69 -7.19 12.09
C ALA A 429 16.28 -6.99 11.48
N ARG A 430 15.28 -7.74 11.94
CA ARG A 430 13.90 -7.65 11.41
C ARG A 430 13.22 -6.33 11.75
N VAL A 431 13.33 -5.90 13.00
CA VAL A 431 12.76 -4.64 13.47
C VAL A 431 13.41 -3.45 12.74
N LYS A 432 14.75 -3.44 12.60
CA LYS A 432 15.47 -2.34 11.95
C LYS A 432 15.28 -2.29 10.45
N ALA A 433 15.16 -3.44 9.78
CA ALA A 433 14.87 -3.51 8.35
C ALA A 433 13.58 -2.73 7.98
N HIS A 434 12.64 -2.63 8.93
CA HIS A 434 11.36 -1.94 8.73
C HIS A 434 11.27 -0.59 9.46
N ALA A 435 12.24 -0.25 10.32
CA ALA A 435 12.25 1.00 11.11
C ALA A 435 12.63 2.24 10.28
N SER A 436 13.33 2.06 9.15
CA SER A 436 13.66 3.15 8.21
C SER A 436 12.55 3.48 7.22
N GLU A 437 11.52 2.63 7.12
CA GLU A 437 10.44 2.75 6.14
C GLU A 437 9.22 3.32 6.86
N ARG A 438 9.07 4.65 6.80
CA ARG A 438 8.00 5.41 7.46
C ARG A 438 6.58 4.97 7.08
N TRP A 439 6.43 4.15 6.05
CA TRP A 439 5.20 3.50 5.64
C TRP A 439 5.55 2.41 4.61
N ILE A 440 5.06 1.19 4.81
CA ILE A 440 5.23 0.07 3.87
C ILE A 440 3.85 -0.24 3.30
N PRO A 441 3.66 -0.21 1.96
CA PRO A 441 2.40 -0.66 1.38
C PRO A 441 2.20 -2.14 1.70
N SER A 442 0.96 -2.55 1.96
CA SER A 442 0.62 -3.97 2.18
C SER A 442 1.05 -4.87 1.01
N SER A 443 1.37 -4.31 -0.17
CA SER A 443 1.90 -5.02 -1.33
C SER A 443 3.43 -5.24 -1.36
N ALA A 444 4.20 -4.60 -0.47
CA ALA A 444 5.66 -4.79 -0.39
C ALA A 444 6.08 -6.01 0.45
N VAL A 445 5.11 -6.78 0.97
CA VAL A 445 5.31 -8.05 1.71
C VAL A 445 5.51 -9.23 0.74
N LEU A 446 6.33 -9.04 -0.29
CA LEU A 446 6.62 -10.06 -1.31
C LEU A 446 7.90 -10.86 -1.05
N ASP A 447 8.43 -10.83 0.18
CA ASP A 447 9.43 -11.82 0.63
C ASP A 447 8.82 -12.75 1.70
N THR A 448 7.75 -13.44 1.31
CA THR A 448 6.86 -14.21 2.20
C THR A 448 7.50 -15.50 2.73
N ALA A 449 8.51 -16.06 2.06
CA ALA A 449 9.11 -17.33 2.47
C ALA A 449 10.15 -17.18 3.60
N ALA A 450 11.00 -16.14 3.54
CA ALA A 450 11.99 -15.85 4.59
C ALA A 450 11.40 -15.04 5.77
N GLY A 451 10.32 -14.30 5.54
CA GLY A 451 9.70 -13.43 6.55
C GLY A 451 8.85 -14.16 7.60
N ILE A 452 8.08 -15.18 7.23
CA ILE A 452 7.14 -15.87 8.14
C ILE A 452 7.87 -16.84 9.07
N THR A 453 8.77 -17.65 8.52
CA THR A 453 9.52 -18.67 9.28
C THR A 453 10.37 -18.06 10.38
N GLY A 454 11.11 -17.00 10.07
CA GLY A 454 11.90 -16.30 11.09
C GLY A 454 11.07 -15.44 12.04
N PHE A 455 9.89 -14.96 11.64
CA PHE A 455 8.95 -14.36 12.58
C PHE A 455 8.52 -15.36 13.66
N GLU A 456 8.08 -16.56 13.25
CA GLU A 456 7.63 -17.59 14.20
C GLU A 456 8.77 -18.03 15.13
N ARG A 457 9.98 -18.22 14.59
CA ARG A 457 11.18 -18.54 15.39
C ARG A 457 11.52 -17.45 16.39
N SER A 458 11.52 -16.19 15.95
CA SER A 458 11.81 -15.04 16.81
C SER A 458 10.75 -14.87 17.90
N LEU A 459 9.47 -15.04 17.57
CA LEU A 459 8.36 -14.93 18.51
C LEU A 459 8.43 -16.04 19.58
N ASP A 460 8.67 -17.29 19.18
CA ASP A 460 8.83 -18.42 20.10
C ASP A 460 10.08 -18.25 20.99
N GLY A 461 11.20 -17.81 20.40
CA GLY A 461 12.44 -17.52 21.12
C GLY A 461 12.26 -16.42 22.18
N LEU A 462 11.52 -15.35 21.87
CA LEU A 462 11.19 -14.29 22.82
C LEU A 462 10.42 -14.85 24.03
N VAL A 463 9.42 -15.70 23.81
CA VAL A 463 8.65 -16.33 24.90
C VAL A 463 9.55 -17.22 25.77
N ARG A 464 10.39 -18.06 25.14
CA ARG A 464 11.31 -18.97 25.85
C ARG A 464 12.33 -18.22 26.70
N LEU A 465 13.06 -17.27 26.10
CA LEU A 465 14.14 -16.55 26.78
C LEU A 465 13.64 -15.47 27.73
N ALA A 466 12.44 -14.90 27.52
CA ALA A 466 11.84 -14.00 28.51
C ALA A 466 11.44 -14.72 29.81
N ARG A 467 11.25 -16.04 29.75
CA ARG A 467 10.98 -16.87 30.94
C ARG A 467 12.26 -17.20 31.72
N THR A 468 13.38 -17.46 31.05
CA THR A 468 14.63 -17.89 31.69
C THR A 468 15.60 -16.75 31.96
N ASP A 469 15.77 -15.83 31.02
CA ASP A 469 16.87 -14.86 30.95
C ASP A 469 16.38 -13.43 30.73
N ARG A 470 15.26 -13.06 31.39
CA ARG A 470 14.53 -11.80 31.15
C ARG A 470 15.39 -10.54 31.26
N GLU A 471 16.20 -10.44 32.30
CA GLU A 471 17.01 -9.24 32.56
C GLU A 471 18.08 -9.05 31.49
N GLU A 472 18.77 -10.14 31.11
CA GLU A 472 19.77 -10.13 30.04
C GLU A 472 19.13 -9.79 28.69
N LEU A 473 18.00 -10.43 28.36
CA LEU A 473 17.26 -10.20 27.12
C LEU A 473 16.78 -8.75 27.00
N THR A 474 16.18 -8.19 28.06
CA THR A 474 15.69 -6.80 28.05
C THR A 474 16.84 -5.79 27.94
N GLY A 475 17.96 -6.03 28.64
CA GLY A 475 19.17 -5.21 28.52
C GLY A 475 19.73 -5.19 27.11
N ALA A 476 19.93 -6.37 26.52
CA ALA A 476 20.47 -6.53 25.18
C ALA A 476 19.54 -5.95 24.10
N LEU A 477 18.21 -6.14 24.21
CA LEU A 477 17.24 -5.55 23.29
C LEU A 477 17.24 -4.02 23.35
N ARG A 478 17.34 -3.41 24.55
CA ARG A 478 17.42 -1.94 24.69
C ARG A 478 18.66 -1.37 24.02
N GLU A 479 19.80 -2.05 24.17
CA GLU A 479 21.04 -1.64 23.52
C GLU A 479 20.96 -1.81 22.00
N ALA A 480 20.56 -2.99 21.54
CA ALA A 480 20.51 -3.31 20.12
C ALA A 480 19.50 -2.43 19.37
N LEU A 481 18.37 -2.06 19.99
CA LEU A 481 17.33 -1.25 19.37
C LEU A 481 17.41 0.25 19.71
N ALA A 482 18.51 0.71 20.30
CA ALA A 482 18.72 2.13 20.57
C ALA A 482 18.56 2.97 19.28
N GLY A 483 17.80 4.06 19.35
CA GLY A 483 17.47 4.91 18.20
C GLY A 483 16.35 4.39 17.28
N VAL A 484 15.77 3.22 17.55
CA VAL A 484 14.54 2.77 16.85
C VAL A 484 13.35 3.56 17.40
N HIS A 485 12.51 4.08 16.49
CA HIS A 485 11.46 5.04 16.84
C HIS A 485 10.56 4.61 18.00
N PHE A 486 10.06 3.37 18.00
CA PHE A 486 9.14 2.92 19.06
C PHE A 486 9.83 2.68 20.41
N VAL A 487 11.14 2.42 20.43
CA VAL A 487 11.90 2.27 21.66
C VAL A 487 12.05 3.63 22.37
N GLU A 488 12.25 4.67 21.57
CA GLU A 488 12.41 6.05 22.08
C GLU A 488 11.08 6.74 22.38
N HIS A 489 10.02 6.42 21.62
CA HIS A 489 8.76 7.19 21.62
C HIS A 489 7.50 6.38 21.94
N GLY A 490 7.64 5.08 22.22
CA GLY A 490 6.51 4.16 22.35
C GLY A 490 5.94 3.72 21.00
N LEU A 491 5.06 2.72 21.02
CA LEU A 491 4.37 2.25 19.83
C LEU A 491 3.45 3.33 19.27
N SER A 492 3.41 3.42 17.94
CA SER A 492 2.47 4.30 17.25
C SER A 492 1.20 3.54 16.86
N PRO A 493 0.02 4.18 16.85
CA PRO A 493 -1.24 3.54 16.46
C PRO A 493 -1.21 2.83 15.10
N TYR A 494 -0.41 3.29 14.14
CA TYR A 494 -0.30 2.61 12.83
C TYR A 494 0.40 1.24 12.91
N MET A 495 1.27 1.02 13.91
CA MET A 495 1.98 -0.25 14.08
C MET A 495 1.09 -1.36 14.63
N VAL A 496 -0.09 -0.99 15.15
CA VAL A 496 -1.10 -1.88 15.71
C VAL A 496 -2.41 -1.83 14.90
N ASP A 497 -2.35 -1.27 13.69
CA ASP A 497 -3.47 -1.22 12.77
C ASP A 497 -3.55 -2.51 11.93
N PRO A 498 -4.62 -3.31 12.05
CA PRO A 498 -4.77 -4.53 11.26
C PRO A 498 -4.70 -4.30 9.74
N ARG A 499 -4.93 -3.10 9.22
CA ARG A 499 -4.85 -2.84 7.76
C ARG A 499 -3.42 -2.86 7.20
N GLY A 500 -2.41 -2.57 8.02
CA GLY A 500 -1.03 -2.39 7.57
C GLY A 500 0.05 -3.04 8.45
N VAL A 501 -0.35 -3.74 9.52
CA VAL A 501 0.59 -4.49 10.36
C VAL A 501 1.31 -5.58 9.54
N SER A 502 2.58 -5.80 9.88
CA SER A 502 3.43 -6.86 9.33
C SER A 502 3.98 -7.71 10.47
N THR A 503 4.66 -8.81 10.14
CA THR A 503 5.34 -9.64 11.14
C THR A 503 6.36 -8.85 11.97
N SER A 504 7.07 -7.90 11.35
CA SER A 504 8.00 -6.98 12.06
C SER A 504 7.28 -6.05 13.03
N HIS A 505 6.08 -5.56 12.67
CA HIS A 505 5.24 -4.80 13.58
C HIS A 505 4.77 -5.66 14.76
N GLY A 506 4.37 -6.91 14.50
CA GLY A 506 4.06 -7.90 15.55
C GLY A 506 5.22 -8.10 16.53
N LEU A 507 6.44 -8.26 16.03
CA LEU A 507 7.64 -8.32 16.90
C LEU A 507 7.87 -7.01 17.68
N SER A 508 7.63 -5.85 17.05
CA SER A 508 7.76 -4.54 17.72
C SER A 508 6.77 -4.43 18.89
N VAL A 509 5.54 -4.93 18.74
CA VAL A 509 4.53 -5.00 19.81
C VAL A 509 5.02 -5.82 21.00
N VAL A 510 5.53 -7.02 20.71
CA VAL A 510 6.02 -7.98 21.70
C VAL A 510 7.23 -7.42 22.45
N VAL A 511 8.19 -6.86 21.72
CA VAL A 511 9.40 -6.25 22.28
C VAL A 511 9.06 -5.00 23.11
N ALA A 512 8.21 -4.10 22.60
CA ALA A 512 7.81 -2.90 23.34
C ALA A 512 7.13 -3.28 24.67
N SER A 513 6.29 -4.32 24.66
CA SER A 513 5.66 -4.85 25.88
C SER A 513 6.69 -5.42 26.85
N LEU A 514 7.62 -6.25 26.36
CA LEU A 514 8.71 -6.81 27.17
C LEU A 514 9.60 -5.73 27.80
N LEU A 515 9.85 -4.63 27.09
CA LEU A 515 10.65 -3.50 27.56
C LEU A 515 9.89 -2.55 28.52
N GLY A 516 8.58 -2.76 28.72
CA GLY A 516 7.72 -1.92 29.56
C GLY A 516 7.32 -0.59 28.93
N LEU A 517 7.29 -0.52 27.59
CA LEU A 517 6.99 0.70 26.83
C LEU A 517 5.51 0.85 26.46
N VAL A 518 4.69 -0.15 26.78
CA VAL A 518 3.24 -0.16 26.51
C VAL A 518 2.50 -0.05 27.84
N SER A 519 1.66 0.98 27.99
CA SER A 519 0.80 1.10 29.17
C SER A 519 -0.40 0.14 29.08
N GLU A 520 -0.91 -0.31 30.22
CA GLU A 520 -2.12 -1.16 30.30
C GLU A 520 -3.34 -0.50 29.60
N ARG A 521 -3.39 0.83 29.66
CA ARG A 521 -4.40 1.64 28.98
C ARG A 521 -4.27 1.57 27.46
N ASP A 522 -3.05 1.70 26.94
CA ASP A 522 -2.80 1.68 25.50
C ASP A 522 -3.04 0.27 24.94
N ARG A 523 -2.57 -0.75 25.67
CA ARG A 523 -2.87 -2.15 25.39
C ARG A 523 -4.37 -2.41 25.25
N SER A 524 -5.17 -1.96 26.22
CA SER A 524 -6.64 -2.13 26.19
C SER A 524 -7.28 -1.38 25.03
N ALA A 525 -6.83 -0.16 24.74
CA ALA A 525 -7.33 0.64 23.62
C ALA A 525 -7.01 0.01 22.26
N TRP A 526 -5.79 -0.51 22.10
CA TRP A 526 -5.34 -1.12 20.85
C TRP A 526 -5.93 -2.50 20.62
N TRP A 527 -6.19 -3.27 21.67
CA TRP A 527 -6.91 -4.52 21.54
C TRP A 527 -8.36 -4.30 21.05
N ALA A 528 -9.03 -3.24 21.54
CA ALA A 528 -10.33 -2.83 21.03
C ALA A 528 -10.28 -2.36 19.56
N MET A 529 -9.15 -1.80 19.10
CA MET A 529 -8.94 -1.43 17.69
C MET A 529 -8.61 -2.61 16.78
N ALA A 530 -8.00 -3.67 17.34
CA ALA A 530 -7.68 -4.91 16.62
C ALA A 530 -8.92 -5.77 16.36
N ALA A 531 -10.05 -5.49 17.04
CA ALA A 531 -11.32 -6.15 16.77
C ALA A 531 -11.81 -5.83 15.35
N VAL A 532 -11.72 -6.81 14.46
CA VAL A 532 -12.08 -6.66 13.05
C VAL A 532 -13.59 -6.83 12.90
N PRO A 533 -14.36 -5.78 12.51
CA PRO A 533 -15.80 -5.90 12.30
C PRO A 533 -16.12 -6.84 11.13
N GLY A 534 -17.32 -7.43 11.14
CA GLY A 534 -17.84 -8.17 9.99
C GLY A 534 -17.88 -7.27 8.74
N GLY A 535 -17.25 -7.71 7.64
CA GLY A 535 -17.15 -6.96 6.39
C GLY A 535 -15.81 -6.27 6.13
N ALA A 536 -14.82 -6.39 7.02
CA ALA A 536 -13.46 -5.92 6.76
C ALA A 536 -12.76 -6.69 5.63
N CYS A 537 -11.74 -6.08 5.02
CA CYS A 537 -10.89 -6.75 4.04
C CYS A 537 -10.22 -8.00 4.65
N ALA A 538 -10.05 -9.06 3.85
CA ALA A 538 -9.42 -10.31 4.29
C ALA A 538 -8.02 -10.09 4.90
N HIS A 539 -7.26 -9.11 4.40
CA HIS A 539 -5.96 -8.73 4.97
C HIS A 539 -6.10 -8.26 6.41
N SER A 540 -7.05 -7.37 6.70
CA SER A 540 -7.29 -6.87 8.08
C SER A 540 -7.68 -7.99 9.02
N ALA A 541 -8.51 -8.94 8.56
CA ALA A 541 -8.89 -10.11 9.35
C ALA A 541 -7.68 -11.00 9.68
N LEU A 542 -6.86 -11.33 8.67
CA LEU A 542 -5.65 -12.15 8.86
C LEU A 542 -4.59 -11.46 9.73
N ASN A 543 -4.42 -10.16 9.53
CA ASN A 543 -3.53 -9.33 10.33
C ASN A 543 -4.02 -9.14 11.78
N GLY A 544 -5.34 -9.15 12.00
CA GLY A 544 -5.92 -9.20 13.34
C GLY A 544 -5.45 -10.45 14.10
N VAL A 545 -5.43 -11.62 13.45
CA VAL A 545 -4.90 -12.87 14.05
C VAL A 545 -3.43 -12.74 14.43
N LEU A 546 -2.62 -12.10 13.58
CA LEU A 546 -1.22 -11.81 13.89
C LEU A 546 -1.07 -10.93 15.14
N LEU A 547 -1.87 -9.87 15.24
CA LEU A 547 -1.86 -8.95 16.38
C LEU A 547 -2.34 -9.62 17.67
N ASP A 548 -3.42 -10.40 17.61
CA ASP A 548 -3.90 -11.16 18.77
C ASP A 548 -2.83 -12.11 19.31
N ARG A 549 -2.11 -12.81 18.41
CA ARG A 549 -0.97 -13.66 18.81
C ARG A 549 0.19 -12.86 19.40
N ALA A 550 0.49 -11.69 18.85
CA ALA A 550 1.54 -10.81 19.39
C ALA A 550 1.19 -10.33 20.81
N TRP A 551 -0.07 -9.94 21.05
CA TRP A 551 -0.55 -9.54 22.37
C TRP A 551 -0.57 -10.70 23.36
N GLU A 552 -1.02 -11.88 22.92
CA GLU A 552 -1.01 -13.10 23.74
C GLU A 552 0.41 -13.53 24.12
N ALA A 553 1.36 -13.45 23.19
CA ALA A 553 2.78 -13.68 23.49
C ALA A 553 3.33 -12.66 24.50
N ALA A 554 2.92 -11.39 24.41
CA ALA A 554 3.27 -10.38 25.41
C ALA A 554 2.72 -10.72 26.82
N GLU A 555 1.48 -11.21 26.94
CA GLU A 555 0.91 -11.71 28.22
C GLU A 555 1.67 -12.92 28.75
N ALA A 556 1.97 -13.86 27.85
CA ALA A 556 2.70 -15.07 28.19
C ALA A 556 4.06 -14.73 28.82
N MET A 557 4.81 -13.79 28.23
CA MET A 557 6.08 -13.32 28.77
C MET A 557 5.93 -12.57 30.10
N GLU A 558 4.87 -11.77 30.28
CA GLU A 558 4.61 -11.07 31.54
C GLU A 558 4.31 -12.05 32.68
N SER A 559 3.53 -13.10 32.40
CA SER A 559 3.20 -14.14 33.38
C SER A 559 4.38 -15.06 33.70
N GLY A 560 5.32 -15.25 32.77
CA GLY A 560 6.44 -16.19 32.87
C GLY A 560 6.05 -17.67 32.96
N ARG A 561 4.77 -18.01 32.75
CA ARG A 561 4.23 -19.38 32.95
C ARG A 561 4.32 -20.25 31.72
N VAL A 562 4.20 -19.66 30.53
CA VAL A 562 4.18 -20.38 29.26
C VAL A 562 5.59 -20.85 28.88
N PRO A 563 5.80 -22.13 28.56
CA PRO A 563 7.13 -22.65 28.24
C PRO A 563 7.62 -22.29 26.82
N PHE A 564 6.70 -22.19 25.86
CA PHE A 564 6.93 -21.87 24.44
C PHE A 564 5.59 -21.74 23.71
N LEU A 565 5.56 -21.26 22.47
CA LEU A 565 4.34 -21.17 21.67
C LEU A 565 3.97 -22.53 21.03
N LEU A 566 2.69 -22.89 21.07
CA LEU A 566 2.17 -24.12 20.47
C LEU A 566 2.16 -24.05 18.95
N ALA A 567 1.93 -22.87 18.36
CA ALA A 567 1.77 -22.74 16.92
C ALA A 567 3.07 -22.79 16.12
N THR A 568 4.25 -22.75 16.74
CA THR A 568 5.55 -22.73 16.06
C THR A 568 5.65 -23.85 15.01
N PRO A 569 5.82 -23.58 13.70
CA PRO A 569 5.74 -24.62 12.69
C PRO A 569 6.80 -25.74 12.85
N THR A 570 6.48 -26.96 12.41
CA THR A 570 7.47 -28.04 12.24
C THR A 570 8.23 -27.89 10.91
N TRP A 571 7.55 -27.38 9.89
CA TRP A 571 8.06 -27.28 8.53
C TRP A 571 8.19 -25.82 8.08
N HIS A 572 9.16 -25.53 7.21
CA HIS A 572 9.34 -24.19 6.64
C HIS A 572 8.11 -23.68 5.85
N THR A 573 7.20 -24.57 5.48
CA THR A 573 5.91 -24.25 4.84
C THR A 573 4.87 -23.65 5.79
N GLY A 574 5.18 -23.53 7.09
CA GLY A 574 4.26 -23.07 8.13
C GLY A 574 3.39 -24.19 8.72
N ALA A 575 3.53 -25.42 8.23
CA ALA A 575 2.77 -26.57 8.70
C ALA A 575 3.31 -27.12 10.04
N LEU A 576 2.41 -27.68 10.85
CA LEU A 576 2.68 -28.31 12.14
C LEU A 576 2.28 -29.79 12.09
N ASP A 577 3.15 -30.67 12.58
CA ASP A 577 2.82 -32.09 12.68
C ASP A 577 1.91 -32.36 13.88
N ALA A 578 0.91 -33.21 13.70
CA ALA A 578 -0.06 -33.52 14.74
C ALA A 578 0.61 -34.13 16.00
N ALA A 579 1.61 -35.00 15.80
CA ALA A 579 2.37 -35.60 16.90
C ALA A 579 3.15 -34.54 17.68
N GLU A 580 3.76 -33.58 16.99
CA GLU A 580 4.49 -32.47 17.60
C GLU A 580 3.56 -31.58 18.45
N LEU A 581 2.36 -31.26 17.96
CA LEU A 581 1.38 -30.51 18.74
C LEU A 581 0.93 -31.27 20.00
N VAL A 582 0.75 -32.59 19.91
CA VAL A 582 0.39 -33.43 21.07
C VAL A 582 1.48 -33.42 22.13
N GLU A 583 2.74 -33.54 21.75
CA GLU A 583 3.87 -33.49 22.69
C GLU A 583 3.99 -32.10 23.35
N ARG A 584 3.81 -31.02 22.59
CA ARG A 584 3.78 -29.66 23.12
C ARG A 584 2.66 -29.45 24.15
N LEU A 585 1.45 -29.95 23.86
CA LEU A 585 0.32 -29.91 24.80
C LEU A 585 0.59 -30.73 26.07
N ARG A 586 1.37 -31.80 25.97
CA ARG A 586 1.81 -32.59 27.12
C ARG A 586 2.72 -31.77 28.05
N VAL A 587 3.68 -31.03 27.49
CA VAL A 587 4.56 -30.12 28.26
C VAL A 587 3.75 -29.00 28.93
N TYR A 588 2.76 -28.44 28.23
CA TYR A 588 1.85 -27.45 28.83
C TYR A 588 1.10 -28.03 30.04
N ARG A 589 0.58 -29.26 29.91
CA ARG A 589 -0.09 -29.96 31.02
C ARG A 589 0.85 -30.19 32.21
N GLU A 590 2.06 -30.66 31.95
CA GLU A 590 3.07 -30.94 32.99
C GLU A 590 3.53 -29.66 33.71
N SER A 591 3.58 -28.53 33.01
CA SER A 591 3.94 -27.22 33.57
C SER A 591 2.76 -26.45 34.16
N GLY A 592 1.53 -26.98 34.08
CA GLY A 592 0.30 -26.29 34.51
C GLY A 592 -0.02 -25.03 33.69
N ALA A 593 0.59 -24.87 32.52
CA ALA A 593 0.37 -23.75 31.62
C ALA A 593 -0.93 -23.93 30.83
N VAL A 594 -1.69 -22.85 30.67
CA VAL A 594 -2.90 -22.82 29.84
C VAL A 594 -2.54 -22.16 28.51
N PRO A 595 -2.79 -22.81 27.36
CA PRO A 595 -2.61 -22.18 26.06
C PRO A 595 -3.53 -20.97 25.91
N GLY A 596 -2.99 -19.89 25.37
CA GLY A 596 -3.85 -18.79 24.94
C GLY A 596 -4.67 -19.18 23.70
N PRO A 597 -5.87 -18.60 23.53
CA PRO A 597 -6.79 -18.98 22.47
C PRO A 597 -6.26 -18.70 21.06
N ALA A 598 -5.52 -17.61 20.85
CA ALA A 598 -5.05 -17.21 19.52
C ALA A 598 -3.91 -18.12 19.02
N ASP A 599 -2.92 -18.40 19.87
CA ASP A 599 -1.83 -19.32 19.52
C ASP A 599 -2.33 -20.75 19.38
N PHE A 600 -3.25 -21.21 20.26
CA PHE A 600 -3.80 -22.55 20.13
C PHE A 600 -4.65 -22.72 18.85
N ALA A 601 -5.50 -21.74 18.52
CA ALA A 601 -6.26 -21.77 17.27
C ALA A 601 -5.33 -21.81 16.04
N GLN A 602 -4.27 -21.01 16.05
CA GLN A 602 -3.27 -21.02 14.98
C GLN A 602 -2.55 -22.37 14.89
N ALA A 603 -2.21 -23.00 16.03
CA ALA A 603 -1.62 -24.33 16.05
C ALA A 603 -2.54 -25.36 15.37
N LEU A 604 -3.84 -25.35 15.68
CA LEU A 604 -4.84 -26.24 15.06
C LEU A 604 -5.00 -26.00 13.56
N LEU A 605 -4.96 -24.75 13.10
CA LEU A 605 -5.02 -24.42 11.67
C LEU A 605 -3.78 -24.89 10.89
N ARG A 606 -2.62 -24.96 11.56
CA ARG A 606 -1.36 -25.42 10.98
C ARG A 606 -1.22 -26.93 10.95
N VAL A 607 -2.02 -27.68 11.72
CA VAL A 607 -1.95 -29.14 11.74
C VAL A 607 -2.20 -29.66 10.34
N ARG A 608 -1.21 -30.35 9.76
CA ARG A 608 -1.37 -31.02 8.47
C ARG A 608 -2.53 -32.00 8.58
N ARG A 609 -3.54 -31.83 7.73
CA ARG A 609 -4.50 -32.91 7.49
C ARG A 609 -3.69 -34.03 6.86
N CYS A 610 -3.57 -35.16 7.55
CA CYS A 610 -2.96 -36.37 6.98
C CYS A 610 -3.78 -36.77 5.75
N GLY A 611 -3.34 -36.34 4.57
CA GLY A 611 -3.66 -36.97 3.30
C GLY A 611 -2.36 -37.60 2.83
N GLY A 612 -2.28 -38.93 2.90
CA GLY A 612 -1.37 -39.67 2.03
C GLY A 612 -1.71 -39.42 0.56
N PRO A 613 -0.91 -39.96 -0.37
CA PRO A 613 -1.16 -39.85 -1.81
C PRO A 613 -2.59 -40.26 -2.20
#